data_AF-A0AA95S958-F1
#
_entry.id   AF-A0AA95S958-F1
#
_cell.length_a   1.000
_cell.length_b   1.000
_cell.length_c   1.000
_cell.angle_alpha   90.00
_cell.angle_beta   90.00
_cell.angle_gamma   90.00
#
_symmetry.space_group_name_H-M   'P 1'
#
loop_
_entity.id
_entity.type
_entity.pdbx_description
1 polymer ?
#
loop_
_entity_poly.entity_id
_entity_poly.type
_entity_poly.pdbx_seq_one_letter_code
_entity_poly.pdbx_strand_id
1 'polypeptide(L)'
;MNRQQRQKLYDYQQRAYNQGTVEQINDQWIFFDEETEEATMLDDFVHQEIEIFRLNRWKKGILNEPGKIFCGKEAIMLRDHDTIRMRKHLIFSLERLLDGVNDDAFFQFITTLNSLNFSIYDCIYCYNHLSFLSDEHRKDGVNFMVFDNQEQICNVQHHFCYYEKVNDRFEFTLNTGKRLIIEKMIS
;
A
#
# COMPACT_ATOMS: atom_id res chain seq x y z
N MET A 1 3.39 -2.42 20.32
CA MET A 1 4.39 -2.71 19.26
C MET A 1 5.39 -1.55 19.25
N ASN A 2 6.50 -1.60 18.50
CA ASN A 2 7.35 -0.41 18.31
C ASN A 2 7.31 0.08 16.85
N ARG A 3 7.72 1.32 16.61
CA ARG A 3 7.70 1.93 15.26
C ARG A 3 8.45 1.12 14.21
N GLN A 4 9.53 0.43 14.61
CA GLN A 4 10.30 -0.44 13.70
C GLN A 4 9.50 -1.68 13.28
N GLN A 5 8.75 -2.29 14.19
CA GLN A 5 7.88 -3.42 13.89
C GLN A 5 6.71 -3.02 12.98
N ARG A 6 6.14 -1.82 13.17
CA ARG A 6 5.14 -1.25 12.25
C ARG A 6 5.71 -1.07 10.85
N GLN A 7 6.90 -0.47 10.74
CA GLN A 7 7.55 -0.26 9.45
C GLN A 7 7.78 -1.57 8.70
N LYS A 8 8.19 -2.62 9.41
CA LYS A 8 8.32 -3.97 8.82
C LYS A 8 7.00 -4.47 8.24
N LEU A 9 5.86 -4.21 8.87
CA LEU A 9 4.55 -4.62 8.35
C LEU A 9 4.13 -3.84 7.10
N TYR A 10 4.62 -2.60 6.93
CA TYR A 10 4.50 -1.87 5.66
C TYR A 10 5.44 -2.42 4.58
N ASP A 11 6.67 -2.81 4.96
CA ASP A 11 7.70 -3.22 4.02
C ASP A 11 7.52 -4.67 3.53
N TYR A 12 7.01 -5.58 4.37
CA TYR A 12 6.79 -6.99 4.05
C TYR A 12 5.38 -7.26 3.51
N GLN A 13 4.99 -6.48 2.51
CA GLN A 13 3.70 -6.59 1.84
C GLN A 13 3.92 -7.20 0.44
N GLN A 14 3.32 -8.35 0.16
CA GLN A 14 3.58 -9.10 -1.09
C GLN A 14 3.21 -8.30 -2.35
N ARG A 15 2.16 -7.48 -2.26
CA ARG A 15 1.60 -6.69 -3.37
C ARG A 15 1.94 -5.20 -3.28
N ALA A 16 3.10 -4.88 -2.68
CA ALA A 16 3.53 -3.49 -2.44
C ALA A 16 4.16 -2.78 -3.64
N TYR A 17 4.31 -3.47 -4.77
CA TYR A 17 5.00 -2.94 -5.93
C TYR A 17 4.14 -3.11 -7.17
N ASN A 18 4.18 -2.11 -8.05
CA ASN A 18 3.82 -2.24 -9.45
C ASN A 18 5.05 -2.81 -10.16
N GLN A 19 4.90 -3.95 -10.83
CA GLN A 19 5.96 -4.58 -11.60
C GLN A 19 5.62 -4.47 -13.08
N GLY A 20 6.64 -4.38 -13.92
CA GLY A 20 6.43 -4.35 -15.36
C GLY A 20 7.74 -4.23 -16.13
N THR A 21 7.60 -4.01 -17.44
CA THR A 21 8.73 -3.89 -18.36
C THR A 21 8.86 -2.47 -18.88
N VAL A 22 10.09 -2.04 -19.12
CA VAL A 22 10.36 -0.79 -19.81
C VAL A 22 10.70 -1.02 -21.27
N GLU A 23 10.21 -0.16 -22.15
CA GLU A 23 10.57 -0.16 -23.57
C GLU A 23 10.99 1.22 -24.02
N GLN A 24 11.89 1.29 -24.99
CA GLN A 24 12.30 2.53 -25.61
C GLN A 24 11.58 2.73 -26.95
N ILE A 25 10.56 3.60 -26.98
CA ILE A 25 9.73 3.88 -28.15
C ILE A 25 9.85 5.35 -28.52
N ASN A 26 10.27 5.66 -29.75
CA ASN A 26 10.45 7.03 -30.25
C ASN A 26 11.30 7.92 -29.30
N ASP A 27 12.43 7.38 -28.82
CA ASP A 27 13.33 8.03 -27.86
C ASP A 27 12.72 8.31 -26.47
N GLN A 28 11.54 7.77 -26.16
CA GLN A 28 10.90 7.85 -24.85
C GLN A 28 10.91 6.50 -24.15
N TRP A 29 11.11 6.52 -22.83
CA TRP A 29 11.02 5.32 -22.01
C TRP A 29 9.61 5.16 -21.49
N ILE A 30 8.98 4.04 -21.83
CA ILE A 30 7.61 3.71 -21.45
C ILE A 30 7.65 2.53 -20.50
N PHE A 31 6.98 2.65 -19.35
CA PHE A 31 6.71 1.55 -18.43
C PHE A 31 5.36 0.94 -18.75
N PHE A 32 5.35 -0.37 -18.98
CA PHE A 32 4.15 -1.18 -19.14
C PHE A 32 3.92 -1.97 -17.86
N ASP A 33 2.83 -1.65 -17.17
CA ASP A 33 2.44 -2.30 -15.92
C ASP A 33 1.88 -3.71 -16.19
N GLU A 34 2.40 -4.72 -15.50
CA GLU A 34 2.00 -6.13 -15.66
C GLU A 34 0.61 -6.40 -15.05
N GLU A 35 0.21 -5.63 -14.03
CA GLU A 35 -1.09 -5.77 -13.36
C GLU A 35 -2.21 -5.09 -14.14
N THR A 36 -2.00 -3.86 -14.59
CA THR A 36 -3.08 -3.03 -15.17
C THR A 36 -3.07 -2.98 -16.70
N GLU A 37 -2.02 -3.50 -17.34
CA GLU A 37 -1.75 -3.35 -18.78
C GLU A 37 -1.63 -1.87 -19.22
N GLU A 38 -1.46 -0.95 -18.27
CA GLU A 38 -1.33 0.48 -18.54
C GLU A 38 0.10 0.83 -18.99
N ALA A 39 0.18 1.78 -19.92
CA ALA A 39 1.44 2.35 -20.39
C ALA A 39 1.62 3.76 -19.82
N THR A 40 2.75 4.02 -19.16
CA THR A 40 3.09 5.31 -18.55
C THR A 40 4.50 5.74 -18.92
N MET A 41 4.78 7.04 -18.95
CA MET A 41 6.13 7.53 -19.24
C MET A 41 7.01 7.40 -17.99
N LEU A 42 8.25 6.93 -18.15
CA LEU A 42 9.19 6.87 -17.03
C LEU A 42 9.53 8.25 -16.45
N ASP A 43 9.37 9.31 -17.25
CA ASP A 43 9.47 10.70 -16.81
C ASP A 43 8.59 11.01 -15.60
N ASP A 44 7.40 10.39 -15.49
CA ASP A 44 6.47 10.59 -14.37
C ASP A 44 7.02 10.05 -13.04
N PHE A 45 8.03 9.17 -13.10
CA PHE A 45 8.66 8.51 -11.95
C PHE A 45 10.06 9.03 -11.65
N VAL A 46 10.50 10.11 -12.31
CA VAL A 46 11.81 10.71 -12.03
C VAL A 46 11.90 11.17 -10.57
N HIS A 47 13.06 10.94 -9.97
CA HIS A 47 13.37 11.10 -8.54
C HIS A 47 12.68 10.10 -7.61
N GLN A 48 11.92 9.15 -8.13
CA GLN A 48 11.33 8.09 -7.32
C GLN A 48 12.28 6.91 -7.15
N GLU A 49 12.02 6.15 -6.10
CA GLU A 49 12.71 4.91 -5.81
C GLU A 49 12.16 3.79 -6.71
N ILE A 50 13.08 3.12 -7.40
CA ILE A 50 12.78 2.07 -8.35
C ILE A 50 13.72 0.89 -8.11
N GLU A 51 13.24 -0.31 -8.38
CA GLU A 51 14.09 -1.50 -8.38
C GLU A 51 14.15 -2.11 -9.77
N ILE A 52 15.35 -2.44 -10.23
CA ILE A 52 15.60 -3.10 -11.51
C ILE A 52 16.00 -4.55 -11.27
N PHE A 53 15.41 -5.47 -12.05
CA PHE A 53 15.76 -6.88 -11.98
C PHE A 53 16.96 -7.18 -12.88
N ARG A 54 18.12 -7.50 -12.28
CA ARG A 54 19.33 -7.89 -13.02
C ARG A 54 20.12 -8.95 -12.30
N LEU A 55 20.67 -9.89 -13.05
CA LEU A 55 21.46 -11.01 -12.51
C LEU A 55 20.69 -11.77 -11.42
N ASN A 56 19.41 -12.03 -11.68
CA ASN A 56 18.50 -12.75 -10.79
C ASN A 56 18.32 -12.12 -9.39
N ARG A 57 18.41 -10.79 -9.31
CA ARG A 57 18.18 -10.01 -8.08
C ARG A 57 17.59 -8.65 -8.39
N TRP A 58 16.79 -8.16 -7.45
CA TRP A 58 16.32 -6.77 -7.45
C TRP A 58 17.44 -5.85 -6.95
N LYS A 59 17.76 -4.82 -7.73
CA LYS A 59 18.67 -3.76 -7.35
C LYS A 59 17.88 -2.47 -7.17
N LYS A 60 17.90 -1.96 -5.95
CA LYS A 60 17.22 -0.73 -5.56
C LYS A 60 18.05 0.50 -5.93
N GLY A 61 17.39 1.53 -6.45
CA GLY A 61 18.01 2.80 -6.81
C GLY A 61 17.00 3.93 -6.96
N ILE A 62 17.49 5.10 -7.38
CA ILE A 62 16.66 6.26 -7.68
C ILE A 62 16.69 6.50 -9.19
N LEU A 63 15.53 6.64 -9.82
CA LEU A 63 15.44 7.05 -11.22
C LEU A 63 15.85 8.52 -11.32
N ASN A 64 17.01 8.82 -11.91
CA ASN A 64 17.50 10.21 -11.96
C ASN A 64 17.06 10.95 -13.22
N GLU A 65 17.05 10.22 -14.32
CA GLU A 65 16.53 10.64 -15.62
C GLU A 65 15.93 9.39 -16.29
N PRO A 66 14.99 9.55 -17.24
CA PRO A 66 14.43 8.41 -17.98
C PRO A 66 15.56 7.58 -18.59
N GLY A 67 15.58 6.28 -18.31
CA GLY A 67 16.64 5.41 -18.80
C GLY A 67 17.85 5.23 -17.87
N LYS A 68 17.91 5.88 -16.70
CA LYS A 68 19.09 5.78 -15.81
C LYS A 68 18.75 5.78 -14.32
N ILE A 69 19.16 4.70 -13.67
CA ILE A 69 18.92 4.44 -12.25
C ILE A 69 20.24 4.54 -11.49
N PHE A 70 20.27 5.32 -10.42
CA PHE A 70 21.42 5.38 -9.50
C PHE A 70 21.24 4.39 -8.34
N CYS A 71 22.09 3.39 -8.30
CA CYS A 71 22.19 2.40 -7.22
C CYS A 71 23.40 2.73 -6.34
N GLY A 72 23.22 3.62 -5.36
CA GLY A 72 24.30 4.10 -4.51
C GLY A 72 25.31 4.94 -5.30
N LYS A 73 26.50 4.40 -5.57
CA LYS A 73 27.55 5.07 -6.38
C LYS A 73 27.55 4.63 -7.86
N GLU A 74 26.80 3.59 -8.20
CA GLU A 74 26.74 3.05 -9.55
C GLU A 74 25.55 3.65 -10.30
N ALA A 75 25.77 4.02 -11.57
CA ALA A 75 24.68 4.33 -12.49
C ALA A 75 24.41 3.11 -13.38
N ILE A 76 23.14 2.71 -13.45
CA ILE A 76 22.65 1.62 -14.28
C ILE A 76 21.78 2.23 -15.38
N MET A 77 22.24 2.11 -16.63
CA MET A 77 21.43 2.46 -17.80
C MET A 77 20.40 1.36 -18.04
N LEU A 78 19.13 1.72 -18.17
CA LEU A 78 18.07 0.83 -18.60
C LEU A 78 18.33 0.32 -20.01
N ARG A 79 17.81 -0.87 -20.27
CA ARG A 79 17.80 -1.54 -21.57
C ARG A 79 16.36 -1.82 -21.94
N ASP A 80 16.13 -1.90 -23.23
CA ASP A 80 14.86 -2.32 -23.77
C ASP A 80 14.46 -3.68 -23.18
N HIS A 81 13.21 -3.79 -22.74
CA HIS A 81 12.64 -4.92 -22.00
C HIS A 81 13.26 -5.23 -20.62
N ASP A 82 13.98 -4.28 -19.99
CA ASP A 82 14.35 -4.46 -18.58
C ASP A 82 13.09 -4.54 -17.70
N THR A 83 13.06 -5.49 -16.77
CA THR A 83 12.01 -5.57 -15.76
C THR A 83 12.33 -4.63 -14.60
N ILE A 84 11.37 -3.78 -14.25
CA ILE A 84 11.44 -2.88 -13.11
C ILE A 84 10.26 -3.11 -12.18
N ARG A 85 10.37 -2.61 -10.95
CA ARG A 85 9.24 -2.45 -10.06
C ARG A 85 9.35 -1.16 -9.26
N MET A 86 8.21 -0.55 -8.99
CA MET A 86 8.07 0.70 -8.26
C MET A 86 7.14 0.49 -7.08
N ARG A 87 7.46 1.06 -5.92
CA ARG A 87 6.65 0.84 -4.73
C ARG A 87 5.33 1.61 -4.86
N LYS A 88 4.20 0.92 -4.64
CA LYS A 88 2.88 1.55 -4.57
C LYS A 88 2.84 2.58 -3.43
N HIS A 89 2.11 3.67 -3.64
CA HIS A 89 1.81 4.62 -2.59
C HIS A 89 0.53 4.22 -1.86
N LEU A 90 0.51 4.39 -0.54
CA LEU A 90 -0.72 4.25 0.23
C LEU A 90 -1.64 5.44 -0.05
N ILE A 91 -2.94 5.17 -0.09
CA ILE A 91 -3.93 6.25 -0.06
C ILE A 91 -3.72 7.06 1.22
N PHE A 92 -3.60 8.38 1.07
CA PHE A 92 -3.31 9.30 2.17
C PHE A 92 -4.28 9.13 3.36
N SER A 93 -5.59 9.03 3.08
CA SER A 93 -6.61 8.82 4.12
C SER A 93 -6.40 7.52 4.92
N LEU A 94 -5.94 6.45 4.25
CA LEU A 94 -5.62 5.18 4.90
C LEU A 94 -4.35 5.31 5.73
N GLU A 95 -3.30 5.94 5.20
CA GLU A 95 -2.06 6.21 5.94
C GLU A 95 -2.35 6.97 7.24
N ARG A 96 -3.14 8.06 7.16
CA ARG A 96 -3.57 8.83 8.34
C ARG A 96 -4.35 7.98 9.34
N LEU A 97 -5.23 7.10 8.86
CA LEU A 97 -5.99 6.20 9.73
C LEU A 97 -5.06 5.23 10.45
N LEU A 98 -4.18 4.55 9.70
CA LEU A 98 -3.28 3.56 10.26
C LEU A 98 -2.32 4.18 11.28
N ASP A 99 -1.81 5.38 11.03
CA ASP A 99 -0.97 6.13 11.97
C ASP A 99 -1.69 6.46 13.29
N GLY A 100 -3.01 6.66 13.26
CA GLY A 100 -3.82 6.97 14.44
C GLY A 100 -4.30 5.75 15.23
N VAL A 101 -4.37 4.57 14.60
CA VAL A 101 -4.85 3.34 15.24
C VAL A 101 -3.77 2.74 16.15
N ASN A 102 -4.20 2.27 17.33
CA ASN A 102 -3.30 1.64 18.29
C ASN A 102 -2.60 0.41 17.68
N ASP A 103 -1.44 0.07 18.24
CA ASP A 103 -0.56 -0.95 17.66
C ASP A 103 -1.19 -2.33 17.51
N ASP A 104 -2.00 -2.76 18.47
CA ASP A 104 -2.57 -4.10 18.43
C ASP A 104 -3.72 -4.17 17.42
N ALA A 105 -4.55 -3.13 17.36
CA ALA A 105 -5.59 -2.98 16.35
C ALA A 105 -4.99 -2.91 14.95
N PHE A 106 -3.89 -2.15 14.77
CA PHE A 106 -3.13 -2.13 13.53
C PHE A 106 -2.60 -3.53 13.17
N PHE A 107 -1.94 -4.21 14.11
CA PHE A 107 -1.39 -5.54 13.88
C PHE A 107 -2.48 -6.54 13.45
N GLN A 108 -3.61 -6.56 14.16
CA GLN A 108 -4.74 -7.42 13.84
C GLN A 108 -5.35 -7.09 12.47
N PHE A 109 -5.50 -5.80 12.14
CA PHE A 109 -5.98 -5.36 10.84
C PHE A 109 -5.07 -5.86 9.71
N ILE A 110 -3.76 -5.59 9.79
CA ILE A 110 -2.80 -5.98 8.75
C ILE A 110 -2.73 -7.50 8.60
N THR A 111 -2.62 -8.24 9.71
CA THR A 111 -2.51 -9.70 9.66
C THR A 111 -3.77 -10.36 9.12
N THR A 112 -4.95 -9.85 9.49
CA THR A 112 -6.23 -10.32 8.95
C THR A 112 -6.34 -10.04 7.46
N LEU A 113 -6.00 -8.81 7.03
CA LEU A 113 -5.99 -8.41 5.62
C LEU A 113 -5.05 -9.31 4.79
N ASN A 114 -3.82 -9.50 5.27
CA ASN A 114 -2.83 -10.37 4.64
C ASN A 114 -3.29 -11.83 4.58
N SER A 115 -3.97 -12.34 5.62
CA SER A 115 -4.53 -13.71 5.62
C SER A 115 -5.65 -13.93 4.59
N LEU A 116 -6.25 -12.84 4.10
CA LEU A 116 -7.24 -12.83 3.03
C LEU A 116 -6.60 -12.64 1.65
N ASN A 117 -5.28 -12.67 1.55
CA ASN A 117 -4.49 -12.39 0.34
C ASN A 117 -4.64 -10.94 -0.19
N PHE A 118 -4.91 -9.99 0.71
CA PHE A 118 -4.89 -8.57 0.40
C PHE A 118 -3.67 -7.91 1.05
N SER A 119 -3.14 -6.90 0.40
CA SER A 119 -2.18 -5.96 0.94
C SER A 119 -2.86 -4.64 1.29
N ILE A 120 -2.27 -3.88 2.21
CA ILE A 120 -2.67 -2.47 2.42
C ILE A 120 -2.52 -1.61 1.16
N TYR A 121 -1.63 -2.00 0.24
CA TYR A 121 -1.43 -1.32 -1.04
C TYR A 121 -2.51 -1.67 -2.08
N ASP A 122 -3.38 -2.62 -1.78
CA ASP A 122 -4.57 -2.92 -2.61
C ASP A 122 -5.75 -1.99 -2.27
N CYS A 123 -5.57 -1.01 -1.37
CA CYS A 123 -6.63 -0.07 -1.03
C CYS A 123 -6.90 0.87 -2.21
N ILE A 124 -8.13 0.84 -2.72
CA ILE A 124 -8.60 1.73 -3.80
C ILE A 124 -9.47 2.89 -3.28
N TYR A 125 -9.98 2.76 -2.04
CA TYR A 125 -10.77 3.82 -1.41
C TYR A 125 -10.67 3.75 0.11
N CYS A 126 -10.51 4.91 0.76
CA CYS A 126 -10.57 5.03 2.21
C CYS A 126 -11.27 6.33 2.62
N TYR A 127 -12.39 6.19 3.31
CA TYR A 127 -13.07 7.25 4.04
C TYR A 127 -12.73 7.17 5.52
N ASN A 128 -11.83 8.04 5.97
CA ASN A 128 -11.40 8.16 7.35
C ASN A 128 -12.26 9.21 8.07
N HIS A 129 -13.38 8.78 8.65
CA HIS A 129 -14.28 9.65 9.40
C HIS A 129 -13.61 10.23 10.66
N LEU A 130 -12.72 9.48 11.30
CA LEU A 130 -12.03 9.89 12.52
C LEU A 130 -11.23 11.20 12.32
N SER A 131 -10.70 11.44 11.12
CA SER A 131 -9.99 12.69 10.79
C SER A 131 -10.84 13.96 10.89
N PHE A 132 -12.17 13.84 10.82
CA PHE A 132 -13.09 14.97 10.96
C PHE A 132 -13.52 15.24 12.41
N LEU A 133 -13.20 14.33 13.33
CA LEU A 133 -13.58 14.42 14.75
C LEU A 133 -12.43 14.90 15.64
N SER A 134 -11.43 15.61 15.10
CA SER A 134 -10.18 15.93 15.81
C SER A 134 -10.40 16.65 17.14
N ASP A 135 -11.41 17.54 17.21
CA ASP A 135 -11.66 18.43 18.34
C ASP A 135 -12.78 17.95 19.28
N GLU A 136 -13.32 16.75 19.03
CA GLU A 136 -14.43 16.23 19.82
C GLU A 136 -13.93 15.45 21.06
N HIS A 137 -14.58 15.70 22.20
CA HIS A 137 -14.33 14.98 23.45
C HIS A 137 -14.74 13.51 23.41
N ARG A 138 -15.64 13.15 22.49
CA ARG A 138 -16.12 11.79 22.24
C ARG A 138 -16.03 11.54 20.75
N LYS A 139 -15.27 10.52 20.35
CA LYS A 139 -15.12 10.15 18.94
C LYS A 139 -15.72 8.78 18.72
N ASP A 140 -16.82 8.71 17.98
CA ASP A 140 -17.39 7.45 17.55
C ASP A 140 -17.86 7.53 16.10
N GLY A 141 -17.76 6.41 15.39
CA GLY A 141 -18.12 6.37 13.99
C GLY A 141 -17.55 5.16 13.28
N VAL A 142 -17.61 5.22 11.95
CA VAL A 142 -17.19 4.12 11.07
C VAL A 142 -16.33 4.70 9.96
N ASN A 143 -15.13 4.14 9.78
CA ASN A 143 -14.33 4.37 8.58
C ASN A 143 -14.65 3.29 7.56
N PHE A 144 -14.65 3.64 6.28
CA PHE A 144 -14.91 2.71 5.19
C PHE A 144 -13.64 2.56 4.35
N MET A 145 -13.27 1.33 4.04
CA MET A 145 -12.11 1.02 3.19
C MET A 145 -12.52 -0.04 2.17
N VAL A 146 -12.07 0.11 0.92
CA VAL A 146 -12.27 -0.87 -0.13
C VAL A 146 -10.91 -1.29 -0.67
N PHE A 147 -10.70 -2.59 -0.76
CA PHE A 147 -9.49 -3.22 -1.29
C PHE A 147 -9.81 -4.06 -2.51
N ASP A 148 -8.95 -3.99 -3.51
CA ASP A 148 -9.01 -4.76 -4.75
C ASP A 148 -7.64 -5.38 -5.03
N ASN A 149 -7.55 -6.71 -4.94
CA ASN A 149 -6.31 -7.44 -5.24
C ASN A 149 -6.32 -8.06 -6.65
N GLN A 150 -7.19 -7.58 -7.55
CA GLN A 150 -7.52 -8.08 -8.89
C GLN A 150 -8.24 -9.41 -8.96
N GLU A 151 -8.24 -10.21 -7.89
CA GLU A 151 -9.00 -11.46 -7.83
C GLU A 151 -10.34 -11.27 -7.12
N GLN A 152 -10.35 -10.45 -6.08
CA GLN A 152 -11.45 -10.27 -5.15
C GLN A 152 -11.53 -8.82 -4.66
N ILE A 153 -12.73 -8.42 -4.27
CA ILE A 153 -12.97 -7.17 -3.58
C ILE A 153 -13.21 -7.47 -2.10
N CYS A 154 -12.55 -6.71 -1.22
CA CYS A 154 -12.77 -6.74 0.21
C CYS A 154 -13.19 -5.36 0.71
N ASN A 155 -14.37 -5.28 1.32
CA ASN A 155 -14.83 -4.09 2.02
C ASN A 155 -14.51 -4.24 3.50
N VAL A 156 -13.91 -3.21 4.10
CA VAL A 156 -13.60 -3.15 5.52
C VAL A 156 -14.28 -1.95 6.16
N GLN A 157 -15.09 -2.21 7.18
CA GLN A 157 -15.64 -1.19 8.05
C GLN A 157 -14.88 -1.19 9.37
N HIS A 158 -14.26 -0.07 9.70
CA HIS A 158 -13.61 0.13 10.99
C HIS A 158 -14.52 0.97 11.89
N HIS A 159 -15.25 0.28 12.76
CA HIS A 159 -16.07 0.89 13.81
C HIS A 159 -15.15 1.27 14.96
N PHE A 160 -15.12 2.56 15.31
CA PHE A 160 -14.28 3.08 16.38
C PHE A 160 -15.11 3.82 17.42
N CYS A 161 -14.60 3.81 18.65
CA CYS A 161 -15.24 4.40 19.80
C CYS A 161 -14.14 4.78 20.80
N TYR A 162 -13.83 6.08 20.91
CA TYR A 162 -12.78 6.63 21.76
C TYR A 162 -13.40 7.65 22.74
N TYR A 163 -13.87 7.14 23.87
CA TYR A 163 -14.27 7.96 25.02
C TYR A 163 -13.77 7.32 26.32
N GLU A 164 -14.63 6.63 27.06
CA GLU A 164 -14.33 5.95 28.33
C GLU A 164 -13.57 4.63 28.11
N LYS A 165 -13.84 3.97 26.99
CA LYS A 165 -13.10 2.79 26.52
C LYS A 165 -12.68 3.02 25.08
N VAL A 166 -11.49 2.56 24.75
CA VAL A 166 -10.99 2.53 23.37
C VAL A 166 -11.41 1.19 22.78
N ASN A 167 -12.28 1.25 21.77
CA ASN A 167 -12.70 0.09 21.01
C ASN A 167 -12.44 0.32 19.51
N ASP A 168 -11.78 -0.65 18.90
CA ASP A 168 -11.55 -0.74 17.46
C ASP A 168 -12.11 -2.09 16.99
N ARG A 169 -13.14 -2.06 16.14
CA ARG A 169 -13.73 -3.24 15.51
C ARG A 169 -13.62 -3.13 14.00
N PHE A 170 -13.02 -4.12 13.37
CA PHE A 170 -12.95 -4.22 11.92
C PHE A 170 -13.88 -5.34 11.42
N GLU A 171 -14.74 -5.00 10.48
CA GLU A 171 -15.60 -5.95 9.78
C GLU A 171 -15.16 -6.05 8.33
N PHE A 172 -14.69 -7.23 7.92
CA PHE A 172 -14.27 -7.55 6.57
C PHE A 172 -15.40 -8.29 5.86
N THR A 173 -15.71 -7.90 4.63
CA THR A 173 -16.67 -8.57 3.76
C THR A 173 -16.08 -8.73 2.38
N LEU A 174 -15.91 -9.97 1.93
CA LEU A 174 -15.44 -10.27 0.58
C LEU A 174 -16.62 -10.34 -0.39
N ASN A 175 -16.37 -10.08 -1.67
CA ASN A 175 -17.33 -10.28 -2.77
C ASN A 175 -17.91 -11.71 -2.84
N THR A 176 -17.23 -12.70 -2.26
CA THR A 176 -17.73 -14.08 -2.11
C THR A 176 -18.83 -14.24 -1.05
N GLY A 177 -19.13 -13.19 -0.29
CA GLY A 177 -20.05 -13.22 0.86
C GLY A 177 -19.39 -13.68 2.17
N LYS A 178 -18.10 -14.08 2.15
CA LYS A 178 -17.34 -14.38 3.37
C LYS A 178 -17.22 -13.12 4.23
N ARG A 179 -17.52 -13.25 5.52
CA ARG A 179 -17.42 -12.18 6.52
C ARG A 179 -16.49 -12.58 7.67
N LEU A 180 -15.70 -11.63 8.14
CA LEU A 180 -14.86 -11.75 9.33
C LEU A 180 -15.02 -10.50 10.18
N ILE A 181 -15.12 -10.68 11.49
CA ILE A 181 -15.19 -9.58 12.44
C ILE A 181 -14.07 -9.78 13.45
N ILE A 182 -13.26 -8.74 13.63
CA ILE A 182 -12.26 -8.67 14.69
C ILE A 182 -12.62 -7.47 15.57
N GLU A 183 -12.64 -7.68 16.88
CA GLU A 183 -12.95 -6.63 17.84
C GLU A 183 -11.95 -6.67 18.98
N LYS A 184 -11.41 -5.50 19.32
CA LYS A 184 -10.55 -5.35 20.49
C LYS A 184 -11.16 -4.33 21.43
N MET A 185 -11.61 -4.82 22.59
CA MET A 185 -11.93 -3.97 23.73
C MET A 185 -10.69 -3.77 24.59
N ILE A 186 -10.24 -2.52 24.73
CA ILE A 186 -9.28 -2.14 25.78
C ILE A 186 -10.12 -1.67 26.97
N SER A 187 -10.17 -2.50 28.02
CA SER A 187 -10.82 -2.22 29.30
C SER A 187 -9.97 -1.34 30.19
#